data_AF-A0A812RLJ5-F1
#
_entry.id   AF-A0A812RLJ5-F1
#
_cell.length_a   1.000
_cell.length_b   1.000
_cell.length_c   1.000
_cell.angle_alpha   90.00
_cell.angle_beta   90.00
_cell.angle_gamma   90.00
#
_symmetry.space_group_name_H-M   'P 1'
#
loop_
_entity.id
_entity.type
_entity.pdbx_description
1 polymer ?
#
loop_
_entity_poly.entity_id
_entity_poly.type
_entity_poly.pdbx_seq_one_letter_code
_entity_poly.pdbx_strand_id
1 'polypeptide(L)'
;RKIPKKTPAAEVELRALDLAKADLEEYAAQRSKVLLDKWDYYEALRLVDELAEAKFFEDRTFGIWRHGGAVGWTTAFKEFPDVARVMAKVVLELEPEATFTAICVMRNSQRGQHRDSNNDEKANNYLVIVFVDKLRCTTFSPRKRHEVLPWEGTRTMMVAYTPQAMGKITQEMIQQLEDHGYVPPLSQLPEYFILEEQRAPRVCPINVVEEEAHQEDLTPIADNDQEWDMFLDVEDGMVKVSPEATALLRPRVAKVEVNYTPDIEDVINSLKGPLEVTHTVDPKDAMAHLSLWKDAIAKEMNTVEVAISRLQVGTPERREWLQNPRAQRLPTKMVFTIKPNSKAELTNRATWVKRKVRLVVCGNFAASETMSLYTEAAPSEAVRTGLVIAKREGWSVGIIDIVAAFLKTPIGDDEGDPVIVATPPKLLQELNLIQASELWGLVRALYGLRQSPVLWSRHRDRRMDAMKPPTGFAMMRGRTISSWWSVRDARGRLSAVILIYVDDYLILGPPRLIQMLTDMIQQEWDTSDLSILSEENAVKFLGMELTLRGEEMYLSQQGYIEELI
;
A
#
# COMPACT_ATOMS: atom_id res chain seq x y z
N ARG A 1 -65.43 15.85 19.43
CA ARG A 1 -65.27 17.30 19.18
C ARG A 1 -64.05 17.46 18.28
N LYS A 2 -64.23 17.90 17.02
CA LYS A 2 -63.13 18.11 16.06
C LYS A 2 -62.34 19.35 16.46
N ILE A 3 -61.01 19.23 16.55
CA ILE A 3 -60.09 20.34 16.80
C ILE A 3 -60.05 21.20 15.52
N PRO A 4 -60.52 22.46 15.51
CA PRO A 4 -60.74 23.23 14.28
C PRO A 4 -59.63 24.24 13.93
N LYS A 5 -58.45 24.19 14.57
CA LYS A 5 -57.32 25.05 14.18
C LYS A 5 -56.01 24.26 14.26
N LYS A 6 -55.23 24.29 13.18
CA LYS A 6 -53.82 23.88 13.19
C LYS A 6 -53.03 24.99 13.89
N THR A 7 -52.21 24.61 14.87
CA THR A 7 -51.30 25.53 15.56
C THR A 7 -50.38 26.23 14.53
N PRO A 8 -50.21 27.56 14.59
CA PRO A 8 -49.26 28.28 13.75
C PRO A 8 -47.84 27.71 13.92
N ALA A 9 -47.09 27.56 12.83
CA ALA A 9 -45.73 27.00 12.89
C ALA A 9 -44.79 27.78 13.84
N ALA A 10 -45.03 29.08 14.01
CA ALA A 10 -44.29 29.95 14.95
C ALA A 10 -44.59 29.67 16.44
N GLU A 11 -45.65 28.93 16.75
CA GLU A 11 -46.05 28.53 18.11
C GLU A 11 -45.72 27.05 18.40
N VAL A 12 -45.11 26.34 17.45
CA VAL A 12 -44.63 24.96 17.63
C VAL A 12 -43.20 25.01 18.17
N GLU A 13 -43.07 24.89 19.49
CA GLU A 13 -41.78 24.72 20.15
C GLU A 13 -41.32 23.26 19.97
N LEU A 14 -40.43 23.01 18.99
CA LEU A 14 -39.80 21.70 18.82
C LEU A 14 -38.80 21.51 19.97
N ARG A 15 -39.22 20.81 21.01
CA ARG A 15 -38.31 20.33 22.06
C ARG A 15 -37.63 19.08 21.53
N ALA A 16 -36.30 19.06 21.55
CA ALA A 16 -35.53 17.83 21.36
C ALA A 16 -35.99 16.85 22.45
N LEU A 17 -36.67 15.78 22.04
CA LEU A 17 -36.93 14.65 22.92
C LEU A 17 -35.72 13.75 22.81
N ASP A 18 -35.04 13.53 23.93
CA ASP A 18 -34.05 12.46 24.01
C ASP A 18 -34.75 11.15 23.64
N LEU A 19 -34.19 10.42 22.67
CA LEU A 19 -34.68 9.08 22.33
C LEU A 19 -34.68 8.23 23.60
N ALA A 20 -35.73 7.43 23.81
CA ALA A 20 -35.68 6.43 24.85
C ALA A 20 -34.49 5.49 24.56
N LYS A 21 -33.84 4.99 25.61
CA LYS A 21 -32.61 4.17 25.46
C LYS A 21 -32.76 3.04 24.44
N ALA A 22 -33.91 2.36 24.42
CA ALA A 22 -34.20 1.28 23.48
C ALA A 22 -34.29 1.77 22.02
N ASP A 23 -34.94 2.92 21.79
CA ASP A 23 -35.07 3.51 20.46
C ASP A 23 -33.71 3.98 19.92
N LEU A 24 -32.85 4.49 20.80
CA LEU A 24 -31.47 4.86 20.45
C LEU A 24 -30.62 3.65 20.07
N GLU A 25 -30.75 2.54 20.81
CA GLU A 25 -30.07 1.29 20.55
C GLU A 25 -30.51 0.67 19.20
N GLU A 26 -31.81 0.71 18.89
CA GLU A 26 -32.35 0.30 17.60
C GLU A 26 -31.88 1.21 16.46
N TYR A 27 -31.91 2.54 16.66
CA TYR A 27 -31.39 3.52 15.70
C TYR A 27 -29.92 3.27 15.37
N ALA A 28 -29.07 3.08 16.40
CA ALA A 28 -27.65 2.82 16.24
C ALA A 28 -27.40 1.57 15.38
N ALA A 29 -28.12 0.48 15.64
CA ALA A 29 -27.99 -0.77 14.90
C ALA A 29 -28.45 -0.63 13.44
N GLN A 30 -29.65 -0.07 13.20
CA GLN A 30 -30.20 0.09 11.86
C GLN A 30 -29.36 1.04 11.00
N ARG A 31 -28.97 2.19 11.55
CA ARG A 31 -28.19 3.19 10.84
C ARG A 31 -26.79 2.69 10.51
N SER A 32 -26.15 1.96 11.43
CA SER A 32 -24.85 1.32 11.18
C SER A 32 -24.93 0.30 10.06
N LYS A 33 -25.98 -0.53 10.02
CA LYS A 33 -26.18 -1.51 8.95
C LYS A 33 -26.32 -0.86 7.57
N VAL A 34 -27.20 0.14 7.46
CA VAL A 34 -27.39 0.91 6.20
C VAL A 34 -26.09 1.54 5.73
N LEU A 35 -25.32 2.09 6.67
CA LEU A 35 -24.04 2.72 6.37
C LEU A 35 -22.98 1.70 5.95
N LEU A 36 -22.95 0.50 6.54
CA LEU A 36 -22.03 -0.56 6.11
C LEU A 36 -22.35 -1.05 4.69
N ASP A 37 -23.64 -1.12 4.33
CA ASP A 37 -24.10 -1.49 2.99
C ASP A 37 -23.74 -0.40 1.95
N LYS A 38 -23.94 0.87 2.30
CA LYS A 38 -23.58 2.03 1.47
C LYS A 38 -22.63 2.96 2.22
N TRP A 39 -21.35 2.58 2.20
CA TRP A 39 -20.32 3.28 2.95
C TRP A 39 -20.08 4.70 2.48
N ASP A 40 -20.16 5.64 3.41
CA ASP A 40 -19.69 7.01 3.30
C ASP A 40 -18.95 7.38 4.58
N TYR A 41 -17.69 7.78 4.44
CA TYR A 41 -16.80 8.03 5.57
C TYR A 41 -17.28 9.21 6.45
N TYR A 42 -17.80 10.28 5.83
CA TYR A 42 -18.24 11.47 6.56
C TYR A 42 -19.60 11.25 7.24
N GLU A 43 -20.49 10.46 6.65
CA GLU A 43 -21.69 9.96 7.32
C GLU A 43 -21.34 9.03 8.49
N ALA A 44 -20.27 8.23 8.38
CA ALA A 44 -19.79 7.39 9.47
C ALA A 44 -19.30 8.20 10.67
N LEU A 45 -18.49 9.24 10.42
CA LEU A 45 -18.06 10.16 11.46
C LEU A 45 -19.24 10.88 12.12
N ARG A 46 -20.21 11.34 11.32
CA ARG A 46 -21.43 11.96 11.83
C ARG A 46 -22.23 11.01 12.71
N LEU A 47 -22.43 9.76 12.29
CA LEU A 47 -23.11 8.75 13.10
C LEU A 47 -22.40 8.54 14.45
N VAL A 48 -21.07 8.43 14.46
CA VAL A 48 -20.31 8.29 15.72
C VAL A 48 -20.48 9.53 16.61
N ASP A 49 -20.48 10.75 16.05
CA ASP A 49 -20.69 11.97 16.83
C ASP A 49 -22.11 12.07 17.41
N GLU A 50 -23.14 11.79 16.59
CA GLU A 50 -24.55 11.76 17.00
C GLU A 50 -24.78 10.77 18.15
N LEU A 51 -24.22 9.55 18.03
CA LEU A 51 -24.31 8.54 19.08
C LEU A 51 -23.56 8.97 20.35
N ALA A 52 -22.41 9.64 20.22
CA ALA A 52 -21.68 10.18 21.35
C ALA A 52 -22.44 11.32 22.05
N GLU A 53 -23.11 12.19 21.30
CA GLU A 53 -23.98 13.24 21.82
C GLU A 53 -25.17 12.66 22.58
N ALA A 54 -25.80 11.62 22.03
CA ALA A 54 -26.91 10.90 22.65
C ALA A 54 -26.46 9.98 23.81
N LYS A 55 -25.19 10.06 24.24
CA LYS A 55 -24.60 9.25 25.33
C LYS A 55 -24.69 7.73 25.10
N PHE A 56 -24.77 7.31 23.84
CA PHE A 56 -24.75 5.89 23.48
C PHE A 56 -23.42 5.22 23.87
N PHE A 57 -22.31 5.95 23.94
CA PHE A 57 -21.02 5.35 24.29
C PHE A 57 -20.67 5.41 25.78
N GLU A 58 -21.49 6.05 26.63
CA GLU A 58 -21.26 6.03 28.08
C GLU A 58 -21.23 4.58 28.59
N ASP A 59 -20.16 4.23 29.29
CA ASP A 59 -19.86 2.89 29.84
C ASP A 59 -19.79 1.75 28.80
N ARG A 60 -19.68 2.07 27.50
CA ARG A 60 -19.57 1.07 26.43
C ARG A 60 -18.19 1.10 25.76
N THR A 61 -17.47 0.00 25.88
CA THR A 61 -16.28 -0.33 25.09
C THR A 61 -16.61 -1.45 24.12
N PHE A 62 -16.00 -1.48 22.95
CA PHE A 62 -16.28 -2.43 21.87
C PHE A 62 -15.05 -3.26 21.57
N GLY A 63 -15.04 -4.52 22.02
CA GLY A 63 -14.01 -5.51 21.69
C GLY A 63 -13.64 -6.35 22.90
N ILE A 64 -12.33 -6.58 23.07
CA ILE A 64 -11.77 -7.36 24.17
C ILE A 64 -11.68 -6.51 25.44
N TRP A 65 -12.02 -7.08 26.59
CA TRP A 65 -11.65 -6.55 27.90
C TRP A 65 -10.73 -7.51 28.65
N ARG A 66 -9.96 -6.95 29.58
CA ARG A 66 -9.21 -7.69 30.59
C ARG A 66 -9.47 -7.10 31.98
N HIS A 67 -9.77 -7.97 32.93
CA HIS A 67 -9.86 -7.61 34.35
C HIS A 67 -9.49 -8.81 35.22
N GLY A 68 -8.63 -8.61 36.22
CA GLY A 68 -8.23 -9.69 37.16
C GLY A 68 -7.59 -10.91 36.49
N GLY A 69 -6.99 -10.75 35.30
CA GLY A 69 -6.44 -11.85 34.52
C GLY A 69 -7.48 -12.66 33.72
N ALA A 70 -8.76 -12.35 33.80
CA ALA A 70 -9.77 -12.84 32.86
C ALA A 70 -9.77 -11.98 31.59
N VAL A 71 -10.07 -12.60 30.45
CA VAL A 71 -10.19 -11.97 29.13
C VAL A 71 -11.51 -12.40 28.53
N GLY A 72 -12.22 -11.47 27.89
CA GLY A 72 -13.49 -11.77 27.24
C GLY A 72 -14.00 -10.62 26.38
N TRP A 73 -15.21 -10.79 25.87
CA TRP A 73 -15.91 -9.79 25.07
C TRP A 73 -16.64 -8.78 25.95
N THR A 74 -16.59 -7.52 25.56
CA THR A 74 -17.47 -6.51 26.16
C THR A 74 -18.92 -6.77 25.74
N THR A 75 -19.86 -6.39 26.60
CA THR A 75 -21.30 -6.57 26.32
C THR A 75 -21.70 -5.81 25.05
N ALA A 76 -21.24 -4.56 24.91
CA ALA A 76 -21.57 -3.71 23.77
C ALA A 76 -21.08 -4.30 22.42
N PHE A 77 -19.94 -5.00 22.40
CA PHE A 77 -19.44 -5.62 21.17
C PHE A 77 -20.36 -6.74 20.66
N LYS A 78 -21.00 -7.46 21.59
CA LYS A 78 -21.96 -8.53 21.26
C LYS A 78 -23.32 -7.97 20.86
N GLU A 79 -23.78 -6.92 21.54
CA GLU A 79 -25.11 -6.34 21.31
C GLU A 79 -25.15 -5.44 20.07
N PHE A 80 -24.04 -4.77 19.75
CA PHE A 80 -23.96 -3.77 18.68
C PHE A 80 -22.79 -4.03 17.72
N PRO A 81 -22.72 -5.21 17.07
CA PRO A 81 -21.61 -5.61 16.22
C PRO A 81 -21.43 -4.69 15.00
N ASP A 82 -22.52 -4.19 14.41
CA ASP A 82 -22.45 -3.28 13.27
C ASP A 82 -21.91 -1.90 13.66
N VAL A 83 -22.19 -1.41 14.87
CA VAL A 83 -21.57 -0.17 15.39
C VAL A 83 -20.07 -0.39 15.57
N ALA A 84 -19.65 -1.55 16.09
CA ALA A 84 -18.24 -1.91 16.21
C ALA A 84 -17.54 -1.92 14.84
N ARG A 85 -18.18 -2.49 13.82
CA ARG A 85 -17.67 -2.55 12.44
C ARG A 85 -17.53 -1.17 11.80
N VAL A 86 -18.52 -0.27 12.01
CA VAL A 86 -18.44 1.12 11.55
C VAL A 86 -17.22 1.80 12.17
N MET A 87 -17.07 1.72 13.49
CA MET A 87 -15.93 2.33 14.20
C MET A 87 -14.59 1.78 13.73
N ALA A 88 -14.46 0.45 13.61
CA ALA A 88 -13.24 -0.18 13.12
C ALA A 88 -12.88 0.29 11.70
N LYS A 89 -13.88 0.38 10.82
CA LYS A 89 -13.68 0.87 9.45
C LYS A 89 -13.29 2.35 9.39
N VAL A 90 -13.84 3.20 10.27
CA VAL A 90 -13.41 4.61 10.40
C VAL A 90 -11.93 4.71 10.82
N VAL A 91 -11.50 3.91 11.81
CA VAL A 91 -10.10 3.88 12.25
C VAL A 91 -9.20 3.44 11.10
N LEU A 92 -9.55 2.33 10.43
CA LEU A 92 -8.74 1.73 9.38
C LEU A 92 -8.72 2.55 8.08
N GLU A 93 -9.70 3.43 7.82
CA GLU A 93 -9.62 4.36 6.68
C GLU A 93 -8.64 5.52 6.93
N LEU A 94 -8.47 5.95 8.19
CA LEU A 94 -7.47 6.97 8.55
C LEU A 94 -6.08 6.40 8.79
N GLU A 95 -6.02 5.26 9.47
CA GLU A 95 -4.79 4.59 9.87
C GLU A 95 -4.92 3.11 9.54
N PRO A 96 -4.62 2.69 8.31
CA PRO A 96 -4.86 1.30 7.93
C PRO A 96 -3.74 0.35 8.42
N GLU A 97 -2.68 0.87 9.04
CA GLU A 97 -1.73 0.10 9.89
C GLU A 97 -2.31 -0.25 11.26
N ALA A 98 -3.47 0.31 11.63
CA ALA A 98 -3.95 0.21 12.98
C ALA A 98 -4.25 -1.23 13.38
N THR A 99 -3.51 -1.72 14.37
CA THR A 99 -3.80 -3.01 15.01
C THR A 99 -4.39 -2.81 16.38
N PHE A 100 -5.59 -3.32 16.60
CA PHE A 100 -6.34 -3.11 17.84
C PHE A 100 -7.29 -4.27 18.11
N THR A 101 -7.64 -4.46 19.38
CA THR A 101 -8.62 -5.46 19.81
C THR A 101 -9.79 -4.84 20.58
N ALA A 102 -9.75 -3.53 20.84
CA ALA A 102 -10.81 -2.77 21.48
C ALA A 102 -10.90 -1.34 20.92
N ILE A 103 -12.10 -0.78 20.91
CA ILE A 103 -12.38 0.62 20.60
C ILE A 103 -13.27 1.21 21.68
N CYS A 104 -13.01 2.45 22.10
CA CYS A 104 -13.94 3.25 22.90
C CYS A 104 -14.14 4.63 22.28
N VAL A 105 -15.28 5.26 22.59
CA VAL A 105 -15.60 6.63 22.17
C VAL A 105 -15.83 7.48 23.40
N MET A 106 -15.28 8.69 23.40
CA MET A 106 -15.33 9.63 24.51
C MET A 106 -15.75 11.00 23.98
N ARG A 107 -16.76 11.62 24.61
CA ARG A 107 -17.20 12.99 24.34
C ARG A 107 -16.85 13.89 25.53
N ASN A 108 -16.15 14.98 25.27
CA ASN A 108 -15.72 15.98 26.25
C ASN A 108 -15.00 15.41 27.49
N SER A 109 -14.32 14.28 27.34
CA SER A 109 -13.61 13.62 28.43
C SER A 109 -12.25 14.28 28.68
N GLN A 110 -11.99 14.67 29.92
CA GLN A 110 -10.67 15.12 30.38
C GLN A 110 -9.93 13.96 31.02
N ARG A 111 -8.65 13.81 30.67
CA ARG A 111 -7.75 12.87 31.34
C ARG A 111 -6.38 13.54 31.50
N GLY A 112 -5.95 13.67 32.75
CA GLY A 112 -4.62 14.18 33.07
C GLY A 112 -3.52 13.24 32.59
N GLN A 113 -2.26 13.64 32.80
CA GLN A 113 -1.11 12.85 32.36
C GLN A 113 -1.12 11.43 32.94
N HIS A 114 -1.10 10.42 32.06
CA HIS A 114 -1.10 9.01 32.44
C HIS A 114 -0.36 8.15 31.41
N ARG A 115 -0.28 6.85 31.70
CA ARG A 115 0.14 5.78 30.79
C ARG A 115 -0.94 4.71 30.77
N ASP A 116 -1.10 4.02 29.66
CA ASP A 116 -2.04 2.90 29.57
C ASP A 116 -1.30 1.59 29.86
N SER A 117 -0.83 1.45 31.11
CA SER A 117 0.05 0.34 31.50
C SER A 117 -0.55 -1.06 31.32
N ASN A 118 -1.87 -1.16 31.16
CA ASN A 118 -2.58 -2.42 30.95
C ASN A 118 -2.72 -2.80 29.47
N ASN A 119 -2.36 -1.91 28.56
CA ASN A 119 -2.35 -2.20 27.13
C ASN A 119 -1.07 -2.95 26.73
N ASP A 120 -1.16 -3.66 25.61
CA ASP A 120 -0.04 -4.37 25.02
C ASP A 120 1.06 -3.39 24.61
N GLU A 121 2.26 -3.60 25.14
CA GLU A 121 3.42 -2.72 24.88
C GLU A 121 3.98 -2.83 23.48
N LYS A 122 3.68 -3.92 22.77
CA LYS A 122 4.07 -4.13 21.37
C LYS A 122 3.05 -3.56 20.39
N ALA A 123 1.90 -3.12 20.87
CA ALA A 123 0.87 -2.45 20.09
C ALA A 123 0.89 -0.94 20.32
N ASN A 124 0.37 -0.18 19.35
CA ASN A 124 0.11 1.25 19.52
C ASN A 124 -1.36 1.49 19.88
N ASN A 125 -1.63 2.65 20.49
CA ASN A 125 -2.96 3.21 20.62
C ASN A 125 -3.18 4.24 19.48
N TYR A 126 -4.41 4.32 18.99
CA TYR A 126 -4.81 5.16 17.87
C TYR A 126 -5.96 6.06 18.28
N LEU A 127 -5.77 7.38 18.17
CA LEU A 127 -6.75 8.40 18.55
C LEU A 127 -7.28 9.11 17.31
N VAL A 128 -8.55 8.91 16.99
CA VAL A 128 -9.27 9.60 15.92
C VAL A 128 -10.12 10.71 16.53
N ILE A 129 -9.97 11.93 16.03
CA ILE A 129 -10.83 13.06 16.39
C ILE A 129 -11.94 13.16 15.34
N VAL A 130 -13.19 13.05 15.78
CA VAL A 130 -14.35 12.87 14.89
C VAL A 130 -14.79 14.18 14.24
N PHE A 131 -14.56 15.32 14.89
CA PHE A 131 -15.09 16.62 14.45
C PHE A 131 -14.11 17.77 14.76
N VAL A 132 -13.00 17.86 14.00
CA VAL A 132 -12.12 19.05 13.93
C VAL A 132 -11.73 19.23 12.47
N ASP A 133 -11.51 20.48 12.01
CA ASP A 133 -11.16 20.87 10.64
C ASP A 133 -9.92 20.16 10.02
N LYS A 134 -9.27 19.28 10.79
CA LYS A 134 -8.19 18.40 10.34
C LYS A 134 -8.46 16.98 10.82
N LEU A 135 -8.92 16.12 9.90
CA LEU A 135 -8.99 14.68 10.10
C LEU A 135 -7.57 14.13 10.28
N ARG A 136 -7.22 13.77 11.51
CA ARG A 136 -5.92 13.19 11.85
C ARG A 136 -6.10 12.07 12.86
N CYS A 137 -5.49 10.93 12.58
CA CYS A 137 -5.24 9.89 13.58
C CYS A 137 -3.92 10.21 14.30
N THR A 138 -3.94 10.20 15.64
CA THR A 138 -2.73 10.32 16.45
C THR A 138 -2.36 8.95 17.00
N THR A 139 -1.19 8.46 16.60
CA THR A 139 -0.66 7.15 16.99
C THR A 139 0.39 7.33 18.10
N PHE A 140 0.27 6.56 19.18
CA PHE A 140 1.20 6.64 20.30
C PHE A 140 1.34 5.31 21.03
N SER A 141 2.53 5.07 21.59
CA SER A 141 2.77 3.89 22.42
C SER A 141 2.02 4.02 23.75
N PRO A 142 1.37 2.95 24.24
CA PRO A 142 0.70 2.95 25.55
C PRO A 142 1.67 3.18 26.72
N ARG A 143 2.98 3.00 26.50
CA ARG A 143 4.03 3.24 27.50
C ARG A 143 4.48 4.70 27.57
N LYS A 144 4.15 5.53 26.57
CA LYS A 144 4.44 6.96 26.60
C LYS A 144 3.43 7.70 27.48
N ARG A 145 3.94 8.64 28.28
CA ARG A 145 3.06 9.54 29.04
C ARG A 145 2.32 10.44 28.05
N HIS A 146 1.02 10.58 28.24
CA HIS A 146 0.18 11.40 27.40
C HIS A 146 -0.96 12.01 28.22
N GLU A 147 -1.47 13.15 27.77
CA GLU A 147 -2.54 13.89 28.42
C GLU A 147 -3.45 14.57 27.39
N VAL A 148 -4.67 14.87 27.81
CA VAL A 148 -5.60 15.63 26.97
C VAL A 148 -5.23 17.12 27.07
N LEU A 149 -4.77 17.70 25.96
CA LEU A 149 -4.51 19.14 25.86
C LEU A 149 -5.82 19.95 25.94
N PRO A 150 -5.76 21.21 26.40
CA PRO A 150 -6.91 22.12 26.38
C PRO A 150 -7.54 22.22 24.98
N TRP A 151 -8.86 22.35 24.92
CA TRP A 151 -9.62 22.54 23.69
C TRP A 151 -10.79 23.49 23.92
N GLU A 152 -11.32 24.06 22.83
CA GLU A 152 -12.55 24.85 22.84
C GLU A 152 -13.66 24.12 22.08
N GLY A 153 -14.91 24.32 22.49
CA GLY A 153 -16.08 23.67 21.89
C GLY A 153 -16.27 22.20 22.28
N THR A 154 -17.00 21.47 21.43
CA THR A 154 -17.33 20.06 21.66
C THR A 154 -16.31 19.15 20.98
N ARG A 155 -15.87 18.12 21.69
CA ARG A 155 -14.87 17.17 21.19
C ARG A 155 -15.33 15.73 21.39
N THR A 156 -15.48 15.01 20.28
CA THR A 156 -15.65 13.55 20.26
C THR A 156 -14.37 12.89 19.77
N MET A 157 -13.91 11.91 20.53
CA MET A 157 -12.71 11.12 20.23
C MET A 157 -13.07 9.65 20.20
N MET A 158 -12.50 8.93 19.24
CA MET A 158 -12.51 7.48 19.21
C MET A 158 -11.08 6.98 19.45
N VAL A 159 -10.91 6.04 20.37
CA VAL A 159 -9.62 5.46 20.72
C VAL A 159 -9.66 3.97 20.42
N ALA A 160 -8.82 3.52 19.49
CA ALA A 160 -8.56 2.12 19.24
C ALA A 160 -7.30 1.68 19.98
N TYR A 161 -7.36 0.57 20.69
CA TYR A 161 -6.29 0.10 21.56
C TYR A 161 -6.33 -1.42 21.75
N THR A 162 -5.27 -1.95 22.35
CA THR A 162 -5.14 -3.39 22.62
C THR A 162 -4.86 -3.62 24.10
N PRO A 163 -5.83 -4.13 24.90
CA PRO A 163 -5.54 -4.64 26.24
C PRO A 163 -4.56 -5.82 26.17
N GLN A 164 -3.60 -5.89 27.08
CA GLN A 164 -2.64 -7.00 27.09
C GLN A 164 -3.32 -8.29 27.59
N ALA A 165 -3.68 -9.20 26.68
CA ALA A 165 -4.48 -10.38 26.99
C ALA A 165 -3.68 -11.62 27.43
N MET A 166 -2.34 -11.55 27.46
CA MET A 166 -1.45 -12.57 28.04
C MET A 166 -1.70 -13.99 27.49
N GLY A 167 -1.88 -14.12 26.18
CA GLY A 167 -2.10 -15.41 25.51
C GLY A 167 -3.47 -16.06 25.76
N LYS A 168 -4.42 -15.36 26.38
CA LYS A 168 -5.77 -15.89 26.67
C LYS A 168 -6.79 -15.65 25.56
N ILE A 169 -6.42 -14.92 24.51
CA ILE A 169 -7.25 -14.80 23.31
C ILE A 169 -7.14 -16.11 22.54
N THR A 170 -8.27 -16.76 22.27
CA THR A 170 -8.31 -18.01 21.50
C THR A 170 -8.34 -17.72 20.00
N GLN A 171 -8.08 -18.74 19.18
CA GLN A 171 -8.18 -18.60 17.73
C GLN A 171 -9.59 -18.21 17.26
N GLU A 172 -10.62 -18.73 17.94
CA GLU A 172 -12.01 -18.37 17.69
C GLU A 172 -12.25 -16.87 17.96
N MET A 173 -11.64 -16.34 19.02
CA MET A 173 -11.75 -14.91 19.34
C MET A 173 -11.02 -14.03 18.31
N ILE A 174 -9.87 -14.47 17.81
CA ILE A 174 -9.18 -13.79 16.70
C ILE A 174 -10.07 -13.74 15.46
N GLN A 175 -10.67 -14.86 15.07
CA GLN A 175 -11.56 -14.90 13.92
C GLN A 175 -12.75 -13.96 14.10
N GLN A 176 -13.38 -13.96 15.28
CA GLN A 176 -14.49 -13.05 15.58
C GLN A 176 -14.08 -11.57 15.51
N LEU A 177 -12.88 -11.19 16.01
CA LEU A 177 -12.36 -9.83 15.84
C LEU A 177 -12.22 -9.47 14.36
N GLU A 178 -11.57 -10.34 13.59
CA GLU A 178 -11.35 -10.12 12.16
C GLU A 178 -12.68 -10.00 11.40
N ASP A 179 -13.68 -10.83 11.70
CA ASP A 179 -15.02 -10.78 11.11
C ASP A 179 -15.74 -9.43 11.35
N HIS A 180 -15.45 -8.79 12.48
CA HIS A 180 -15.96 -7.45 12.82
C HIS A 180 -15.05 -6.31 12.34
N GLY A 181 -14.03 -6.61 11.53
CA GLY A 181 -13.12 -5.61 10.96
C GLY A 181 -12.04 -5.12 11.90
N TYR A 182 -11.82 -5.77 13.05
CA TYR A 182 -10.70 -5.48 13.94
C TYR A 182 -9.45 -6.22 13.42
N VAL A 183 -8.28 -5.63 13.60
CA VAL A 183 -7.00 -6.23 13.18
C VAL A 183 -6.15 -6.51 14.42
N PRO A 184 -6.18 -7.73 14.98
CA PRO A 184 -5.39 -8.05 16.16
C PRO A 184 -3.89 -7.95 15.88
N PRO A 185 -3.06 -7.34 16.76
CA PRO A 185 -1.61 -7.33 16.58
C PRO A 185 -1.02 -8.74 16.75
N LEU A 186 0.17 -8.97 16.16
CA LEU A 186 0.85 -10.28 16.20
C LEU A 186 1.08 -10.78 17.63
N SER A 187 1.37 -9.85 18.53
CA SER A 187 1.58 -10.08 19.96
C SER A 187 0.34 -10.58 20.71
N GLN A 188 -0.85 -10.58 20.09
CA GLN A 188 -2.09 -11.10 20.68
C GLN A 188 -2.52 -12.45 20.11
N LEU A 189 -1.80 -12.98 19.11
CA LEU A 189 -2.12 -14.29 18.54
C LEU A 189 -1.80 -15.40 19.57
N PRO A 190 -2.65 -16.45 19.70
CA PRO A 190 -2.47 -17.50 20.69
C PRO A 190 -1.07 -18.14 20.63
N GLU A 191 -0.54 -18.31 19.43
CA GLU A 191 0.72 -19.01 19.19
C GLU A 191 1.95 -18.19 19.61
N TYR A 192 1.79 -16.89 19.81
CA TYR A 192 2.84 -16.01 20.30
C TYR A 192 3.35 -16.44 21.69
N PHE A 193 2.44 -16.92 22.55
CA PHE A 193 2.69 -17.17 23.97
C PHE A 193 3.07 -18.63 24.31
N ILE A 194 3.07 -19.55 23.34
CA ILE A 194 3.26 -21.00 23.58
C ILE A 194 4.63 -21.36 24.19
N LEU A 195 5.62 -20.45 24.18
CA LEU A 195 6.96 -20.67 24.77
C LEU A 195 7.24 -19.87 26.04
N GLU A 196 6.36 -18.95 26.48
CA GLU A 196 6.63 -18.19 27.71
C GLU A 196 6.55 -19.06 28.97
N GLU A 197 5.84 -20.20 28.94
CA GLU A 197 5.82 -21.16 30.06
C GLU A 197 7.14 -21.95 30.24
N GLN A 198 8.07 -21.94 29.27
CA GLN A 198 9.36 -22.65 29.37
C GLN A 198 10.59 -21.75 29.48
N ARG A 199 10.44 -20.42 29.39
CA ARG A 199 11.55 -19.49 29.63
C ARG A 199 11.52 -19.02 31.08
N ALA A 200 12.35 -19.65 31.92
CA ALA A 200 12.79 -19.03 33.16
C ALA A 200 13.31 -17.61 32.87
N PRO A 201 13.07 -16.62 33.76
CA PRO A 201 13.47 -15.24 33.49
C PRO A 201 14.98 -15.16 33.34
N ARG A 202 15.45 -14.85 32.12
CA ARG A 202 16.82 -14.39 31.92
C ARG A 202 16.90 -12.96 32.42
N VAL A 203 17.43 -12.81 33.63
CA VAL A 203 17.97 -11.54 34.11
C VAL A 203 19.05 -11.12 33.11
N CYS A 204 18.76 -10.11 32.31
CA CYS A 204 19.80 -9.42 31.56
C CYS A 204 20.55 -8.52 32.56
N PRO A 205 21.88 -8.53 32.61
CA PRO A 205 22.62 -7.54 33.36
C PRO A 205 22.29 -6.16 32.80
N ILE A 206 21.86 -5.25 33.67
CA ILE A 206 21.78 -3.83 33.36
C ILE A 206 23.24 -3.36 33.24
N ASN A 207 23.74 -3.24 32.02
CA ASN A 207 24.91 -2.41 31.77
C ASN A 207 24.42 -0.97 31.69
N VAL A 208 24.68 -0.22 32.75
CA VAL A 208 24.60 1.24 32.74
C VAL A 208 25.73 1.72 31.83
N VAL A 209 25.39 2.15 30.63
CA VAL A 209 26.26 3.02 29.84
C VAL A 209 25.93 4.43 30.28
N GLU A 210 26.86 5.05 30.99
CA GLU A 210 26.85 6.50 31.20
C GLU A 210 27.12 7.15 29.85
N GLU A 211 26.08 7.65 29.19
CA GLU A 211 26.24 8.62 28.11
C GLU A 211 26.50 9.99 28.74
N GLU A 212 27.72 10.49 28.55
CA GLU A 212 28.07 11.87 28.85
C GLU A 212 27.18 12.83 28.05
N ALA A 213 26.52 13.74 28.77
CA ALA A 213 25.70 14.78 28.21
C ALA A 213 26.55 15.80 27.46
N HIS A 214 26.42 15.83 26.13
CA HIS A 214 26.73 17.02 25.35
C HIS A 214 25.44 17.84 25.18
N GLN A 215 25.32 18.89 26.00
CA GLN A 215 24.32 19.94 25.88
C GLN A 215 24.82 21.05 24.96
N GLU A 216 23.95 21.42 24.01
CA GLU A 216 23.73 22.76 23.44
C GLU A 216 24.79 23.27 22.42
N ASP A 217 24.44 23.77 21.23
CA ASP A 217 23.31 24.62 20.86
C ASP A 217 22.66 24.22 19.52
N LEU A 218 21.37 23.85 19.55
CA LEU A 218 20.50 23.97 18.38
C LEU A 218 19.70 25.26 18.55
N THR A 219 20.14 26.31 17.89
CA THR A 219 19.30 27.48 17.65
C THR A 219 18.04 27.04 16.89
N PRO A 220 16.85 27.52 17.28
CA PRO A 220 15.66 27.28 16.48
C PRO A 220 15.89 27.96 15.12
N ILE A 221 15.97 27.15 14.06
CA ILE A 221 15.79 27.67 12.71
C ILE A 221 14.36 28.22 12.70
N ALA A 222 14.23 29.53 12.80
CA ALA A 222 13.00 30.21 12.47
C ALA A 222 12.61 29.76 11.06
N ASP A 223 11.37 29.30 10.90
CA ASP A 223 10.72 29.27 9.59
C ASP A 223 10.81 30.68 9.03
N ASN A 224 11.87 30.92 8.26
CA ASN A 224 11.97 32.10 7.43
C ASN A 224 11.19 31.74 6.17
N ASP A 225 9.85 31.73 6.30
CA ASP A 225 8.94 31.95 5.18
C ASP A 225 9.26 33.35 4.64
N GLN A 226 10.37 33.47 3.91
CA GLN A 226 10.65 34.63 3.10
C GLN A 226 9.57 34.63 2.03
N GLU A 227 8.59 35.51 2.19
CA GLU A 227 7.62 35.87 1.17
C GLU A 227 8.38 36.19 -0.12
N TRP A 228 8.35 35.26 -1.08
CA TRP A 228 8.92 35.50 -2.40
C TRP A 228 7.96 36.41 -3.15
N ASP A 229 8.38 37.65 -3.39
CA ASP A 229 7.66 38.60 -4.22
C ASP A 229 7.74 38.17 -5.69
N MET A 230 6.59 37.83 -6.29
CA MET A 230 6.49 37.45 -7.70
C MET A 230 6.20 38.69 -8.56
N PHE A 231 7.02 38.92 -9.59
CA PHE A 231 6.84 40.00 -10.56
C PHE A 231 6.55 39.41 -11.95
N LEU A 232 5.58 39.98 -12.66
CA LEU A 232 5.31 39.68 -14.06
C LEU A 232 5.95 40.74 -14.93
N ASP A 233 6.71 40.30 -15.93
CA ASP A 233 7.29 41.17 -16.95
C ASP A 233 6.23 41.44 -18.03
N VAL A 234 5.75 42.68 -18.09
CA VAL A 234 4.84 43.17 -19.13
C VAL A 234 5.54 44.29 -19.90
N GLU A 235 5.06 44.60 -21.11
CA GLU A 235 5.75 45.50 -22.06
C GLU A 235 6.15 46.88 -21.47
N ASP A 236 5.48 47.34 -20.41
CA ASP A 236 5.75 48.61 -19.71
C ASP A 236 6.48 48.46 -18.34
N GLY A 237 7.04 47.29 -18.03
CA GLY A 237 7.89 47.03 -16.86
C GLY A 237 7.43 45.87 -15.96
N MET A 238 8.12 45.68 -14.84
CA MET A 238 7.82 44.61 -13.89
C MET A 238 6.69 45.00 -12.92
N VAL A 239 5.59 44.26 -12.92
CA VAL A 239 4.45 44.47 -12.02
C VAL A 239 4.46 43.40 -10.91
N LYS A 240 4.48 43.85 -9.66
CA LYS A 240 4.38 42.97 -8.47
C LYS A 240 2.98 42.36 -8.41
N VAL A 241 2.89 41.04 -8.33
CA VAL A 241 1.61 40.31 -8.23
C VAL A 241 1.11 40.36 -6.78
N SER A 242 -0.16 40.74 -6.59
CA SER A 242 -0.76 40.85 -5.25
C SER A 242 -0.89 39.48 -4.57
N PRO A 243 -0.77 39.38 -3.23
CA PRO A 243 -0.85 38.11 -2.49
C PRO A 243 -2.12 37.30 -2.78
N GLU A 244 -3.27 37.94 -3.03
CA GLU A 244 -4.51 37.24 -3.38
C GLU A 244 -4.46 36.57 -4.77
N ALA A 245 -3.70 37.12 -5.72
CA ALA A 245 -3.53 36.52 -7.04
C ALA A 245 -2.49 35.39 -7.03
N THR A 246 -1.48 35.48 -6.15
CA THR A 246 -0.47 34.43 -5.93
C THR A 246 -1.10 33.12 -5.42
N ALA A 247 -2.21 33.19 -4.66
CA ALA A 247 -2.95 32.02 -4.22
C ALA A 247 -3.64 31.25 -5.36
N LEU A 248 -4.07 31.94 -6.42
CA LEU A 248 -4.68 31.35 -7.62
C LEU A 248 -3.65 30.76 -8.59
N LEU A 249 -2.39 31.24 -8.54
CA LEU A 249 -1.30 30.84 -9.43
C LEU A 249 -0.34 29.82 -8.83
N ARG A 250 -0.62 29.27 -7.63
CA ARG A 250 0.19 28.18 -7.08
C ARG A 250 0.19 27.01 -8.06
N PRO A 251 1.36 26.54 -8.54
CA PRO A 251 1.44 25.31 -9.32
C PRO A 251 0.85 24.18 -8.47
N ARG A 252 -0.37 23.75 -8.79
CA ARG A 252 -0.97 22.59 -8.17
C ARG A 252 -0.42 21.39 -8.90
N VAL A 253 0.52 20.68 -8.28
CA VAL A 253 0.84 19.32 -8.71
C VAL A 253 -0.37 18.46 -8.36
N ALA A 254 -1.28 18.34 -9.32
CA ALA A 254 -2.34 17.34 -9.27
C ALA A 254 -1.75 16.04 -9.84
N LYS A 255 -1.43 15.09 -8.98
CA LYS A 255 -1.15 13.73 -9.43
C LYS A 255 -2.46 13.17 -9.95
N VAL A 256 -2.52 12.82 -11.24
CA VAL A 256 -3.61 11.99 -11.77
C VAL A 256 -3.49 10.66 -11.06
N GLU A 257 -4.30 10.44 -10.03
CA GLU A 257 -4.42 9.11 -9.45
C GLU A 257 -5.01 8.18 -10.51
N VAL A 258 -4.65 6.89 -10.44
CA VAL A 258 -5.27 5.87 -11.26
C VAL A 258 -6.72 5.76 -10.79
N ASN A 259 -7.59 6.58 -11.39
CA ASN A 259 -9.01 6.54 -11.11
C ASN A 259 -9.51 5.15 -11.54
N TYR A 260 -10.16 4.46 -10.61
CA TYR A 260 -10.87 3.23 -10.93
C TYR A 260 -11.88 3.53 -12.04
N THR A 261 -11.98 2.63 -13.01
CA THR A 261 -13.06 2.65 -13.99
C THR A 261 -14.27 1.97 -13.36
N PRO A 262 -15.34 2.71 -13.02
CA PRO A 262 -16.57 2.12 -12.54
C PRO A 262 -17.29 1.39 -13.69
N ASP A 263 -18.18 0.48 -13.35
CA ASP A 263 -19.08 -0.24 -14.26
C ASP A 263 -18.32 -0.92 -15.41
N ILE A 264 -17.17 -1.55 -15.09
CA ILE A 264 -16.25 -2.08 -16.10
C ILE A 264 -16.91 -3.05 -17.10
N GLU A 265 -17.92 -3.80 -16.67
CA GLU A 265 -18.62 -4.74 -17.55
C GLU A 265 -19.45 -4.01 -18.61
N ASP A 266 -19.99 -2.82 -18.31
CA ASP A 266 -20.66 -1.98 -19.31
C ASP A 266 -19.65 -1.43 -20.32
N VAL A 267 -18.46 -1.03 -19.86
CA VAL A 267 -17.35 -0.64 -20.74
C VAL A 267 -17.01 -1.79 -21.68
N ILE A 268 -16.80 -3.00 -21.15
CA ILE A 268 -16.50 -4.21 -21.95
C ILE A 268 -17.65 -4.51 -22.93
N ASN A 269 -18.90 -4.37 -22.52
CA ASN A 269 -20.08 -4.60 -23.35
C ASN A 269 -20.29 -3.52 -24.43
N SER A 270 -19.76 -2.32 -24.23
CA SER A 270 -19.83 -1.22 -25.20
C SER A 270 -18.73 -1.26 -26.28
N LEU A 271 -17.69 -2.08 -26.09
CA LEU A 271 -16.58 -2.18 -27.03
C LEU A 271 -17.07 -2.52 -28.45
N LYS A 272 -16.48 -1.88 -29.46
CA LYS A 272 -16.73 -2.16 -30.89
C LYS A 272 -15.61 -3.01 -31.53
N GLY A 273 -14.52 -3.21 -30.81
CA GLY A 273 -13.38 -4.04 -31.19
C GLY A 273 -12.54 -4.41 -29.96
N PRO A 274 -11.39 -5.08 -30.15
CA PRO A 274 -10.46 -5.40 -29.08
C PRO A 274 -10.09 -4.18 -28.24
N LEU A 275 -9.89 -4.40 -26.94
CA LEU A 275 -9.51 -3.32 -26.04
C LEU A 275 -8.06 -2.88 -26.30
N GLU A 276 -7.84 -1.57 -26.37
CA GLU A 276 -6.52 -0.98 -26.65
C GLU A 276 -5.84 -0.40 -25.40
N VAL A 277 -6.61 -0.02 -24.38
CA VAL A 277 -6.10 0.62 -23.16
C VAL A 277 -6.35 -0.28 -21.94
N THR A 278 -5.46 -0.22 -20.94
CA THR A 278 -5.65 -0.95 -19.69
C THR A 278 -6.55 -0.17 -18.73
N HIS A 279 -7.59 -0.81 -18.21
CA HIS A 279 -8.45 -0.24 -17.16
C HIS A 279 -8.12 -0.84 -15.80
N THR A 280 -8.01 0.00 -14.77
CA THR A 280 -7.98 -0.43 -13.37
C THR A 280 -9.40 -0.45 -12.84
N VAL A 281 -9.83 -1.62 -12.35
CA VAL A 281 -11.24 -1.88 -12.03
C VAL A 281 -11.53 -1.54 -10.58
N ASP A 282 -12.68 -0.91 -10.30
CA ASP A 282 -13.13 -0.71 -8.94
C ASP A 282 -13.29 -2.07 -8.22
N PRO A 283 -12.68 -2.27 -7.04
CA PRO A 283 -12.83 -3.50 -6.30
C PRO A 283 -14.29 -3.93 -6.09
N LYS A 284 -15.23 -2.99 -5.91
CA LYS A 284 -16.66 -3.29 -5.74
C LYS A 284 -17.24 -3.96 -6.99
N ASP A 285 -16.91 -3.46 -8.17
CA ASP A 285 -17.40 -4.01 -9.44
C ASP A 285 -16.81 -5.40 -9.69
N ALA A 286 -15.53 -5.58 -9.35
CA ALA A 286 -14.88 -6.88 -9.42
C ALA A 286 -15.53 -7.90 -8.46
N MET A 287 -15.90 -7.48 -7.23
CA MET A 287 -16.60 -8.35 -6.28
C MET A 287 -18.03 -8.67 -6.74
N ALA A 288 -18.77 -7.69 -7.29
CA ALA A 288 -20.11 -7.91 -7.82
C ALA A 288 -20.13 -8.95 -8.95
N HIS A 289 -19.03 -9.05 -9.71
CA HIS A 289 -18.86 -10.00 -10.81
C HIS A 289 -17.77 -11.05 -10.55
N LEU A 290 -17.60 -11.48 -9.30
CA LEU A 290 -16.48 -12.32 -8.86
C LEU A 290 -16.32 -13.61 -9.69
N SER A 291 -17.41 -14.19 -10.19
CA SER A 291 -17.39 -15.38 -11.05
C SER A 291 -16.53 -15.20 -12.31
N LEU A 292 -16.50 -14.00 -12.88
CA LEU A 292 -15.70 -13.67 -14.08
C LEU A 292 -14.20 -13.53 -13.77
N TRP A 293 -13.84 -13.34 -12.49
CA TRP A 293 -12.47 -13.11 -12.05
C TRP A 293 -11.79 -14.35 -11.46
N LYS A 294 -12.54 -15.42 -11.16
CA LYS A 294 -12.03 -16.64 -10.49
C LYS A 294 -10.77 -17.20 -11.13
N ASP A 295 -10.76 -17.35 -12.45
CA ASP A 295 -9.61 -17.92 -13.17
C ASP A 295 -8.38 -17.02 -13.10
N ALA A 296 -8.59 -15.70 -13.18
CA ALA A 296 -7.50 -14.73 -13.05
C ALA A 296 -6.94 -14.68 -11.62
N ILE A 297 -7.80 -14.81 -10.60
CA ILE A 297 -7.40 -14.91 -9.19
C ILE A 297 -6.61 -16.19 -8.94
N ALA A 298 -7.12 -17.35 -9.39
CA ALA A 298 -6.44 -18.63 -9.21
C ALA A 298 -5.09 -18.66 -9.92
N LYS A 299 -5.01 -18.09 -11.14
CA LYS A 299 -3.76 -17.95 -11.87
C LYS A 299 -2.73 -17.08 -11.13
N GLU A 300 -3.17 -15.95 -10.58
CA GLU A 300 -2.29 -15.09 -9.79
C GLU A 300 -1.84 -15.79 -8.51
N MET A 301 -2.73 -16.49 -7.80
CA MET A 301 -2.39 -17.23 -6.59
C MET A 301 -1.31 -18.28 -6.85
N ASN A 302 -1.46 -19.08 -7.91
CA ASN A 302 -0.45 -20.06 -8.32
C ASN A 302 0.90 -19.41 -8.65
N THR A 303 0.88 -18.19 -9.19
CA THR A 303 2.09 -17.44 -9.53
C THR A 303 2.79 -16.92 -8.27
N VAL A 304 2.02 -16.50 -7.26
CA VAL A 304 2.52 -15.96 -5.98
C VAL A 304 3.00 -17.06 -5.03
N GLU A 305 2.51 -18.29 -5.17
CA GLU A 305 2.84 -19.41 -4.28
C GLU A 305 4.35 -19.59 -4.07
N VAL A 306 5.17 -19.37 -5.11
CA VAL A 306 6.65 -19.51 -5.03
C VAL A 306 7.34 -18.45 -4.17
N ALA A 307 6.62 -17.37 -3.82
CA ALA A 307 7.12 -16.24 -3.08
C ALA A 307 6.71 -16.23 -1.60
N ILE A 308 5.85 -17.18 -1.21
CA ILE A 308 5.29 -17.26 0.14
C ILE A 308 5.59 -18.61 0.80
N SER A 309 5.77 -18.60 2.11
CA SER A 309 5.59 -19.79 2.95
C SER A 309 4.23 -19.69 3.66
N ARG A 310 3.40 -20.71 3.52
CA ARG A 310 2.07 -20.77 4.15
C ARG A 310 2.19 -21.13 5.63
N LEU A 311 2.04 -20.13 6.50
CA LEU A 311 2.13 -20.27 7.94
C LEU A 311 0.79 -20.70 8.52
N GLN A 312 0.55 -22.00 8.60
CA GLN A 312 -0.68 -22.56 9.15
C GLN A 312 -0.73 -22.46 10.68
N VAL A 313 -1.93 -22.28 11.22
CA VAL A 313 -2.20 -22.18 12.67
C VAL A 313 -1.62 -23.40 13.40
N GLY A 314 -0.92 -23.17 14.50
CA GLY A 314 -0.33 -24.22 15.34
C GLY A 314 0.97 -24.86 14.82
N THR A 315 1.48 -24.45 13.65
CA THR A 315 2.75 -24.99 13.13
C THR A 315 3.98 -24.38 13.82
N PRO A 316 5.10 -25.13 13.97
CA PRO A 316 6.36 -24.59 14.48
C PRO A 316 6.90 -23.42 13.65
N GLU A 317 6.78 -23.52 12.32
CA GLU A 317 7.23 -22.49 11.39
C GLU A 317 6.50 -21.16 11.60
N ARG A 318 5.17 -21.19 11.72
CA ARG A 318 4.38 -19.98 12.06
C ARG A 318 4.89 -19.34 13.34
N ARG A 319 5.19 -20.12 14.38
CA ARG A 319 5.73 -19.58 15.64
C ARG A 319 7.07 -18.89 15.45
N GLU A 320 7.98 -19.49 14.70
CA GLU A 320 9.31 -18.92 14.43
C GLU A 320 9.20 -17.56 13.72
N TRP A 321 8.38 -17.47 12.68
CA TRP A 321 8.11 -16.22 11.97
C TRP A 321 7.48 -15.16 12.87
N LEU A 322 6.48 -15.52 13.67
CA LEU A 322 5.78 -14.59 14.56
C LEU A 322 6.63 -14.10 15.74
N GLN A 323 7.61 -14.88 16.18
CA GLN A 323 8.50 -14.53 17.29
C GLN A 323 9.72 -13.72 16.85
N ASN A 324 9.97 -13.58 15.54
CA ASN A 324 11.08 -12.78 15.05
C ASN A 324 10.84 -11.30 15.41
N PRO A 325 11.76 -10.64 16.14
CA PRO A 325 11.57 -9.26 16.61
C PRO A 325 11.52 -8.22 15.47
N ARG A 326 11.99 -8.60 14.27
CA ARG A 326 11.92 -7.78 13.05
C ARG A 326 10.70 -8.09 12.19
N ALA A 327 9.90 -9.09 12.55
CA ALA A 327 8.73 -9.47 11.77
C ALA A 327 7.71 -8.33 11.78
N GLN A 328 7.36 -7.89 10.58
CA GLN A 328 6.28 -6.94 10.38
C GLN A 328 5.06 -7.64 9.77
N ARG A 329 3.89 -7.43 10.37
CA ARG A 329 2.62 -7.84 9.77
C ARG A 329 2.19 -6.81 8.73
N LEU A 330 2.01 -7.24 7.48
CA LEU A 330 1.49 -6.38 6.41
C LEU A 330 0.25 -7.00 5.78
N PRO A 331 -0.83 -6.26 5.54
CA PRO A 331 -1.95 -6.79 4.77
C PRO A 331 -1.59 -6.85 3.29
N THR A 332 -2.31 -7.70 2.56
CA THR A 332 -2.26 -7.78 1.10
C THR A 332 -3.64 -7.46 0.53
N LYS A 333 -3.66 -7.02 -0.73
CA LYS A 333 -4.89 -6.77 -1.49
C LYS A 333 -4.78 -7.30 -2.91
N MET A 334 -5.93 -7.54 -3.52
CA MET A 334 -6.03 -7.83 -4.95
C MET A 334 -6.28 -6.53 -5.72
N VAL A 335 -5.50 -6.32 -6.77
CA VAL A 335 -5.70 -5.24 -7.74
C VAL A 335 -6.20 -5.85 -9.04
N PHE A 336 -7.36 -5.37 -9.49
CA PHE A 336 -8.06 -5.89 -10.66
C PHE A 336 -7.83 -4.97 -11.86
N THR A 337 -7.45 -5.56 -13.00
CA THR A 337 -7.22 -4.82 -14.24
C THR A 337 -7.80 -5.56 -15.43
N ILE A 338 -8.34 -4.82 -16.39
CA ILE A 338 -8.64 -5.32 -17.73
C ILE A 338 -7.55 -4.82 -18.65
N LYS A 339 -6.85 -5.75 -19.31
CA LYS A 339 -5.77 -5.45 -20.24
C LYS A 339 -6.17 -5.74 -21.68
N PRO A 340 -5.55 -5.04 -22.66
CA PRO A 340 -5.53 -5.47 -24.05
C PRO A 340 -5.09 -6.91 -24.18
N ASN A 341 -5.72 -7.64 -25.10
CA ASN A 341 -5.32 -9.01 -25.45
C ASN A 341 -4.67 -9.01 -26.83
N SER A 342 -3.36 -9.23 -26.88
CA SER A 342 -2.61 -9.32 -28.14
C SER A 342 -3.04 -10.51 -29.02
N LYS A 343 -3.78 -11.47 -28.46
CA LYS A 343 -4.36 -12.63 -29.17
C LYS A 343 -5.87 -12.47 -29.40
N ALA A 344 -6.39 -11.25 -29.40
CA ALA A 344 -7.81 -11.01 -29.63
C ALA A 344 -8.20 -11.34 -31.08
N GLU A 345 -9.29 -12.09 -31.23
CA GLU A 345 -9.91 -12.35 -32.53
C GLU A 345 -11.10 -11.41 -32.72
N LEU A 346 -11.11 -10.66 -33.83
CA LEU A 346 -12.20 -9.73 -34.17
C LEU A 346 -13.57 -10.41 -34.21
N THR A 347 -13.62 -11.70 -34.54
CA THR A 347 -14.84 -12.50 -34.62
C THR A 347 -15.32 -13.02 -33.26
N ASN A 348 -14.46 -13.02 -32.23
CA ASN A 348 -14.77 -13.58 -30.91
C ASN A 348 -14.61 -12.54 -29.81
N ARG A 349 -15.74 -11.92 -29.44
CA ARG A 349 -15.81 -10.89 -28.41
C ARG A 349 -15.23 -11.32 -27.06
N ALA A 350 -15.33 -12.60 -26.69
CA ALA A 350 -14.79 -13.10 -25.42
C ALA A 350 -13.25 -12.96 -25.33
N THR A 351 -12.57 -12.84 -26.46
CA THR A 351 -11.12 -12.69 -26.54
C THR A 351 -10.66 -11.24 -26.60
N TRP A 352 -11.58 -10.27 -26.69
CA TRP A 352 -11.24 -8.85 -26.86
C TRP A 352 -10.58 -8.24 -25.64
N VAL A 353 -10.71 -8.88 -24.48
CA VAL A 353 -10.19 -8.40 -23.20
C VAL A 353 -9.46 -9.51 -22.45
N LYS A 354 -8.51 -9.12 -21.60
CA LYS A 354 -7.81 -10.03 -20.69
C LYS A 354 -7.95 -9.54 -19.26
N ARG A 355 -8.67 -10.30 -18.44
CA ARG A 355 -8.72 -10.08 -16.98
C ARG A 355 -7.37 -10.44 -16.36
N LYS A 356 -6.77 -9.49 -15.63
CA LYS A 356 -5.52 -9.68 -14.89
C LYS A 356 -5.70 -9.20 -13.46
N VAL A 357 -5.35 -10.07 -12.52
CA VAL A 357 -5.28 -9.76 -11.10
C VAL A 357 -3.82 -9.67 -10.70
N ARG A 358 -3.51 -8.78 -9.75
CA ARG A 358 -2.23 -8.75 -9.07
C ARG A 358 -2.45 -8.81 -7.56
N LEU A 359 -1.75 -9.70 -6.88
CA LEU A 359 -1.68 -9.69 -5.43
C LEU A 359 -0.57 -8.73 -5.01
N VAL A 360 -0.92 -7.76 -4.17
CA VAL A 360 -0.04 -6.65 -3.80
C VAL A 360 0.03 -6.56 -2.29
N VAL A 361 1.25 -6.57 -1.75
CA VAL A 361 1.51 -6.21 -0.35
C VAL A 361 1.23 -4.72 -0.21
N CYS A 362 0.48 -4.35 0.80
CA CYS A 362 0.23 -2.95 1.08
C CYS A 362 1.43 -2.35 1.83
N GLY A 363 2.57 -2.17 1.12
CA GLY A 363 3.81 -1.68 1.73
C GLY A 363 3.77 -0.21 2.13
N ASN A 364 2.71 0.52 1.80
CA ASN A 364 2.41 1.79 2.44
C ASN A 364 2.12 1.67 3.95
N PHE A 365 1.89 0.44 4.42
CA PHE A 365 1.75 0.09 5.84
C PHE A 365 3.05 -0.41 6.49
N ALA A 366 4.19 -0.29 5.79
CA ALA A 366 5.49 -0.67 6.32
C ALA A 366 5.99 0.37 7.33
N ALA A 367 6.51 -0.10 8.48
CA ALA A 367 7.00 0.77 9.54
C ALA A 367 8.23 1.56 9.04
N SER A 368 8.44 2.77 9.58
CA SER A 368 9.56 3.65 9.21
C SER A 368 10.88 2.89 9.12
N GLU A 369 11.52 3.00 7.96
CA GLU A 369 12.41 1.96 7.45
C GLU A 369 13.86 2.12 7.94
N THR A 370 14.51 1.00 8.22
CA THR A 370 15.97 0.92 8.43
C THR A 370 16.76 0.79 7.13
N MET A 371 16.11 0.41 6.01
CA MET A 371 16.77 0.17 4.72
C MET A 371 16.55 1.33 3.76
N SER A 372 17.61 1.79 3.08
CA SER A 372 17.51 2.75 1.99
C SER A 372 16.67 2.19 0.85
N LEU A 373 15.56 2.85 0.51
CA LEU A 373 14.67 2.47 -0.60
C LEU A 373 15.15 2.96 -1.97
N TYR A 374 16.26 3.71 -2.03
CA TYR A 374 16.70 4.32 -3.27
C TYR A 374 17.02 3.23 -4.30
N THR A 375 16.25 3.21 -5.38
CA THR A 375 16.54 2.42 -6.58
C THR A 375 16.82 3.41 -7.70
N GLU A 376 18.03 3.37 -8.25
CA GLU A 376 18.41 4.25 -9.34
C GLU A 376 17.57 3.92 -10.59
N ALA A 377 16.77 4.89 -11.04
CA ALA A 377 16.14 4.83 -12.34
C ALA A 377 17.19 4.97 -13.45
N ALA A 378 16.93 4.43 -14.64
CA ALA A 378 17.75 4.70 -15.81
C ALA A 378 17.52 6.16 -16.22
N PRO A 379 18.51 7.06 -16.08
CA PRO A 379 18.31 8.47 -16.39
C PRO A 379 18.14 8.64 -17.90
N SER A 380 17.33 9.62 -18.30
CA SER A 380 17.03 9.89 -19.71
C SER A 380 18.29 10.16 -20.54
N GLU A 381 19.29 10.76 -19.91
CA GLU A 381 20.63 11.06 -20.42
C GLU A 381 21.37 9.78 -20.79
N ALA A 382 21.28 8.73 -19.97
CA ALA A 382 21.88 7.44 -20.27
C ALA A 382 21.22 6.80 -21.49
N VAL A 383 19.88 6.82 -21.56
CA VAL A 383 19.15 6.27 -22.72
C VAL A 383 19.53 7.01 -24.00
N ARG A 384 19.47 8.35 -24.00
CA ARG A 384 19.86 9.17 -25.16
C ARG A 384 21.32 8.94 -25.56
N THR A 385 22.23 8.86 -24.59
CA THR A 385 23.65 8.59 -24.86
C THR A 385 23.84 7.22 -25.50
N GLY A 386 23.15 6.19 -25.00
CA GLY A 386 23.16 4.85 -25.58
C GLY A 386 22.70 4.86 -27.04
N LEU A 387 21.56 5.50 -27.33
CA LEU A 387 21.00 5.61 -28.67
C LEU A 387 21.92 6.36 -29.65
N VAL A 388 22.56 7.45 -29.19
CA VAL A 388 23.54 8.20 -29.99
C VAL A 388 24.76 7.35 -30.31
N ILE A 389 25.28 6.59 -29.35
CA ILE A 389 26.37 5.63 -29.59
C ILE A 389 25.93 4.57 -30.59
N ALA A 390 24.72 4.01 -30.40
CA ALA A 390 24.19 3.01 -31.30
C ALA A 390 24.12 3.52 -32.74
N LYS A 391 23.64 4.76 -32.94
CA LYS A 391 23.59 5.36 -34.29
C LYS A 391 24.99 5.58 -34.87
N ARG A 392 25.94 6.07 -34.08
CA ARG A 392 27.31 6.34 -34.52
C ARG A 392 28.05 5.06 -34.94
N GLU A 393 27.82 3.98 -34.22
CA GLU A 393 28.50 2.68 -34.43
C GLU A 393 27.71 1.74 -35.36
N GLY A 394 26.55 2.18 -35.89
CA GLY A 394 25.68 1.37 -36.75
C GLY A 394 25.06 0.16 -36.03
N TRP A 395 24.81 0.28 -34.72
CA TRP A 395 24.20 -0.76 -33.91
C TRP A 395 22.68 -0.79 -34.01
N SER A 396 22.12 -1.96 -33.76
CA SER A 396 20.69 -2.17 -33.61
C SER A 396 20.25 -1.93 -32.16
N VAL A 397 18.93 -1.83 -31.98
CA VAL A 397 18.28 -1.66 -30.68
C VAL A 397 17.37 -2.86 -30.45
N GLY A 398 17.58 -3.57 -29.33
CA GLY A 398 16.74 -4.67 -28.90
C GLY A 398 16.17 -4.41 -27.51
N ILE A 399 14.95 -4.90 -27.26
CA ILE A 399 14.26 -4.79 -25.96
C ILE A 399 13.80 -6.17 -25.50
N ILE A 400 14.02 -6.45 -24.21
CA ILE A 400 13.41 -7.58 -23.49
C ILE A 400 12.92 -7.10 -22.12
N ASP A 401 11.88 -7.76 -21.60
CA ASP A 401 11.31 -7.53 -20.26
C ASP A 401 11.42 -8.80 -19.41
N ILE A 402 11.85 -8.70 -18.15
CA ILE A 402 11.94 -9.86 -17.24
C ILE A 402 10.56 -10.18 -16.66
N VAL A 403 10.09 -11.40 -16.93
CA VAL A 403 8.78 -11.85 -16.45
C VAL A 403 8.79 -12.02 -14.94
N ALA A 404 7.96 -11.25 -14.26
CA ALA A 404 7.74 -11.33 -12.82
C ALA A 404 9.02 -11.21 -11.98
N ALA A 405 9.87 -10.24 -12.32
CA ALA A 405 11.15 -9.95 -11.66
C ALA A 405 11.13 -10.07 -10.11
N PHE A 406 10.15 -9.45 -9.45
CA PHE A 406 10.06 -9.49 -7.98
C PHE A 406 9.84 -10.91 -7.44
N LEU A 407 9.02 -11.74 -8.10
CA LEU A 407 8.78 -13.13 -7.69
C LEU A 407 10.00 -14.05 -7.90
N LYS A 408 11.02 -13.58 -8.62
CA LYS A 408 12.32 -14.24 -8.77
C LYS A 408 13.34 -13.76 -7.72
N THR A 409 13.01 -12.72 -6.96
CA THR A 409 13.92 -12.07 -6.01
C THR A 409 13.78 -12.68 -4.61
N PRO A 410 14.77 -13.42 -4.08
CA PRO A 410 14.74 -13.93 -2.72
C PRO A 410 14.75 -12.81 -1.66
N ILE A 411 14.13 -13.08 -0.52
CA ILE A 411 14.21 -12.27 0.71
C ILE A 411 14.90 -13.11 1.78
N GLY A 412 15.86 -12.50 2.49
CA GLY A 412 16.55 -13.13 3.62
C GLY A 412 17.96 -13.63 3.28
N ASP A 413 18.44 -13.38 2.06
CA ASP A 413 19.82 -13.67 1.66
C ASP A 413 20.84 -12.76 2.38
N ASP A 414 20.41 -11.57 2.79
CA ASP A 414 21.23 -10.60 3.51
C ASP A 414 20.66 -10.28 4.90
N GLU A 415 21.52 -10.09 5.91
CA GLU A 415 21.10 -9.80 7.29
C GLU A 415 20.19 -8.55 7.40
N GLY A 416 20.28 -7.61 6.46
CA GLY A 416 19.47 -6.39 6.40
C GLY A 416 18.07 -6.55 5.82
N ASP A 417 17.72 -7.72 5.31
CA ASP A 417 16.46 -7.90 4.57
C ASP A 417 15.21 -7.83 5.46
N PRO A 418 14.07 -7.37 4.92
CA PRO A 418 12.84 -7.27 5.70
C PRO A 418 12.28 -8.66 6.04
N VAL A 419 11.72 -8.80 7.24
CA VAL A 419 10.99 -10.01 7.65
C VAL A 419 9.51 -9.67 7.63
N ILE A 420 8.80 -10.13 6.60
CA ILE A 420 7.39 -9.76 6.39
C ILE A 420 6.48 -10.97 6.60
N VAL A 421 5.49 -10.81 7.46
CA VAL A 421 4.36 -11.72 7.65
C VAL A 421 3.14 -11.08 6.98
N ALA A 422 2.85 -11.50 5.77
CA ALA A 422 1.71 -11.03 5.00
C ALA A 422 0.40 -11.66 5.50
N THR A 423 -0.64 -10.83 5.64
CA THR A 423 -2.01 -11.29 5.86
C THR A 423 -2.72 -11.41 4.52
N PRO A 424 -3.18 -12.61 4.13
CA PRO A 424 -3.85 -12.80 2.84
C PRO A 424 -5.22 -12.10 2.81
N PRO A 425 -5.74 -11.73 1.63
CA PRO A 425 -7.04 -11.08 1.53
C PRO A 425 -8.15 -12.08 1.85
N LYS A 426 -9.18 -11.67 2.62
CA LYS A 426 -10.34 -12.51 2.97
C LYS A 426 -11.03 -13.15 1.75
N LEU A 427 -11.02 -12.46 0.62
CA LEU A 427 -11.53 -12.98 -0.65
C LEU A 427 -10.97 -14.37 -1.00
N LEU A 428 -9.70 -14.63 -0.70
CA LEU A 428 -9.08 -15.92 -0.98
C LEU A 428 -9.67 -17.03 -0.11
N GLN A 429 -10.09 -16.72 1.11
CA GLN A 429 -10.77 -17.65 2.00
C GLN A 429 -12.17 -17.97 1.48
N GLU A 430 -12.92 -16.95 1.03
CA GLU A 430 -14.25 -17.12 0.41
C GLU A 430 -14.20 -18.00 -0.85
N LEU A 431 -13.09 -17.92 -1.61
CA LEU A 431 -12.84 -18.75 -2.78
C LEU A 431 -12.23 -20.13 -2.46
N ASN A 432 -12.05 -20.48 -1.18
CA ASN A 432 -11.41 -21.71 -0.71
C ASN A 432 -9.97 -21.92 -1.25
N LEU A 433 -9.22 -20.84 -1.47
CA LEU A 433 -7.82 -20.87 -1.92
C LEU A 433 -6.81 -20.88 -0.75
N ILE A 434 -7.27 -20.51 0.45
CA ILE A 434 -6.50 -20.49 1.70
C ILE A 434 -7.35 -21.01 2.87
N GLN A 435 -6.69 -21.38 3.97
CA GLN A 435 -7.35 -21.73 5.21
C GLN A 435 -7.70 -20.48 6.05
N ALA A 436 -8.66 -20.63 6.97
CA ALA A 436 -9.00 -19.59 7.93
C ALA A 436 -7.79 -19.25 8.80
N SER A 437 -7.56 -17.95 9.02
CA SER A 437 -6.43 -17.41 9.80
C SER A 437 -5.02 -17.79 9.29
N GLU A 438 -4.90 -18.25 8.05
CA GLU A 438 -3.60 -18.47 7.39
C GLU A 438 -2.82 -17.15 7.28
N LEU A 439 -1.50 -17.20 7.53
CA LEU A 439 -0.58 -16.08 7.31
C LEU A 439 0.51 -16.53 6.35
N TRP A 440 1.22 -15.58 5.75
CA TRP A 440 2.28 -15.88 4.77
C TRP A 440 3.61 -15.25 5.16
N GLY A 441 4.65 -16.05 5.31
CA GLY A 441 6.02 -15.54 5.40
C GLY A 441 6.53 -15.23 4.00
N LEU A 442 6.99 -14.00 3.75
CA LEU A 442 7.51 -13.65 2.42
C LEU A 442 8.95 -14.15 2.26
N VAL A 443 9.15 -15.12 1.38
CA VAL A 443 10.47 -15.68 1.04
C VAL A 443 11.01 -15.11 -0.27
N ARG A 444 10.15 -14.45 -1.06
CA ARG A 444 10.54 -13.64 -2.22
C ARG A 444 9.78 -12.33 -2.26
N ALA A 445 10.30 -11.38 -3.02
CA ALA A 445 9.71 -10.05 -3.14
C ALA A 445 8.33 -10.11 -3.82
N LEU A 446 7.37 -9.39 -3.26
CA LEU A 446 6.03 -9.22 -3.83
C LEU A 446 5.83 -7.79 -4.33
N TYR A 447 4.89 -7.60 -5.25
CA TYR A 447 4.48 -6.25 -5.66
C TYR A 447 3.92 -5.47 -4.47
N GLY A 448 4.18 -4.17 -4.44
CA GLY A 448 3.68 -3.24 -3.41
C GLY A 448 4.47 -3.21 -2.12
N LEU A 449 5.36 -4.19 -1.89
CA LEU A 449 6.40 -4.06 -0.88
C LEU A 449 7.38 -2.98 -1.33
N ARG A 450 7.62 -1.98 -0.48
CA ARG A 450 8.46 -0.82 -0.82
C ARG A 450 9.90 -1.20 -1.15
N GLN A 451 10.39 -2.27 -0.56
CA GLN A 451 11.76 -2.77 -0.70
C GLN A 451 11.96 -3.58 -1.99
N SER A 452 10.90 -4.03 -2.67
CA SER A 452 11.01 -4.94 -3.83
C SER A 452 11.92 -4.41 -4.96
N PRO A 453 11.88 -3.12 -5.35
CA PRO A 453 12.77 -2.59 -6.39
C PRO A 453 14.26 -2.65 -6.01
N VAL A 454 14.59 -2.37 -4.74
CA VAL A 454 15.97 -2.43 -4.24
C VAL A 454 16.43 -3.87 -4.14
N LEU A 455 15.61 -4.75 -3.56
CA LEU A 455 15.89 -6.18 -3.45
C LEU A 455 16.16 -6.78 -4.84
N TRP A 456 15.32 -6.44 -5.81
CA TRP A 456 15.49 -6.89 -7.19
C TRP A 456 16.77 -6.35 -7.81
N SER A 457 17.04 -5.05 -7.69
CA SER A 457 18.25 -4.45 -8.26
C SER A 457 19.49 -5.12 -7.70
N ARG A 458 19.57 -5.30 -6.39
CA ARG A 458 20.70 -5.98 -5.73
C ARG A 458 20.85 -7.43 -6.20
N HIS A 459 19.75 -8.19 -6.29
CA HIS A 459 19.77 -9.58 -6.75
C HIS A 459 20.20 -9.67 -8.22
N ARG A 460 19.55 -8.89 -9.10
CA ARG A 460 19.84 -8.79 -10.53
C ARG A 460 21.29 -8.43 -10.78
N ASP A 461 21.81 -7.41 -10.11
CA ASP A 461 23.16 -6.92 -10.35
C ASP A 461 24.20 -7.97 -9.95
N ARG A 462 24.02 -8.65 -8.80
CA ARG A 462 24.88 -9.78 -8.40
C ARG A 462 24.86 -10.92 -9.41
N ARG A 463 23.70 -11.24 -9.98
CA ARG A 463 23.56 -12.27 -11.01
C ARG A 463 24.22 -11.84 -12.31
N MET A 464 23.97 -10.61 -12.78
CA MET A 464 24.61 -10.04 -13.97
C MET A 464 26.15 -10.03 -13.85
N ASP A 465 26.69 -9.64 -12.68
CA ASP A 465 28.13 -9.68 -12.42
C ASP A 465 28.71 -11.11 -12.45
N ALA A 466 27.91 -12.11 -12.08
CA ALA A 466 28.30 -13.53 -12.10
C ALA A 466 28.12 -14.20 -13.48
N MET A 467 27.36 -13.60 -14.41
CA MET A 467 27.15 -14.13 -15.75
C MET A 467 28.45 -14.13 -16.56
N LYS A 468 28.61 -15.16 -17.38
CA LYS A 468 29.72 -15.23 -18.34
C LYS A 468 29.29 -14.55 -19.64
N PRO A 469 29.86 -13.39 -20.00
CA PRO A 469 29.56 -12.75 -21.27
C PRO A 469 29.98 -13.64 -22.45
N PRO A 470 29.44 -13.38 -23.66
CA PRO A 470 29.87 -14.01 -24.90
C PRO A 470 31.40 -14.09 -25.05
N THR A 471 31.90 -15.20 -25.60
CA THR A 471 33.35 -15.45 -25.74
C THR A 471 34.06 -14.28 -26.44
N GLY A 472 35.14 -13.79 -25.82
CA GLY A 472 35.91 -12.65 -26.33
C GLY A 472 35.39 -11.28 -25.89
N PHE A 473 34.33 -11.24 -25.08
CA PHE A 473 33.79 -10.02 -24.49
C PHE A 473 33.89 -10.04 -22.96
N ALA A 474 33.91 -8.85 -22.38
CA ALA A 474 33.81 -8.60 -20.95
C ALA A 474 32.64 -7.65 -20.69
N MET A 475 31.87 -7.90 -19.63
CA MET A 475 30.75 -7.06 -19.23
C MET A 475 31.12 -6.32 -17.94
N MET A 476 30.81 -5.02 -17.87
CA MET A 476 31.13 -4.19 -16.71
C MET A 476 30.00 -3.20 -16.41
N ARG A 477 29.58 -3.16 -15.16
CA ARG A 477 28.64 -2.17 -14.65
C ARG A 477 29.25 -0.77 -14.60
N GLY A 478 28.45 0.24 -14.93
CA GLY A 478 28.79 1.65 -14.82
C GLY A 478 28.96 2.08 -13.36
N ARG A 479 29.98 2.90 -13.10
CA ARG A 479 30.26 3.43 -11.75
C ARG A 479 29.43 4.66 -11.41
N THR A 480 29.11 5.47 -12.41
CA THR A 480 28.33 6.72 -12.25
C THR A 480 26.84 6.48 -12.44
N ILE A 481 26.50 5.65 -13.42
CA ILE A 481 25.12 5.29 -13.75
C ILE A 481 25.03 3.79 -13.65
N SER A 482 24.39 3.30 -12.59
CA SER A 482 24.47 1.89 -12.23
C SER A 482 23.54 1.00 -13.07
N SER A 483 22.61 1.62 -13.80
CA SER A 483 21.75 1.01 -14.83
C SER A 483 22.47 0.79 -16.17
N TRP A 484 23.67 1.35 -16.36
CA TRP A 484 24.46 1.22 -17.59
C TRP A 484 25.45 0.07 -17.49
N TRP A 485 25.40 -0.89 -18.42
CA TRP A 485 26.34 -1.99 -18.51
C TRP A 485 27.07 -1.95 -19.85
N SER A 486 28.39 -1.89 -19.80
CA SER A 486 29.25 -1.87 -20.99
C SER A 486 29.72 -3.28 -21.34
N VAL A 487 29.56 -3.67 -22.60
CA VAL A 487 30.16 -4.89 -23.15
C VAL A 487 31.33 -4.50 -24.02
N ARG A 488 32.52 -4.98 -23.70
CA ARG A 488 33.78 -4.62 -24.37
C ARG A 488 34.46 -5.83 -24.97
N ASP A 489 35.07 -5.67 -26.13
CA ASP A 489 35.89 -6.71 -26.75
C ASP A 489 37.22 -6.92 -25.99
N ALA A 490 37.98 -7.95 -26.38
CA ALA A 490 39.30 -8.24 -25.80
C ALA A 490 40.32 -7.09 -25.92
N ARG A 491 40.08 -6.09 -26.77
CA ARG A 491 40.91 -4.88 -26.91
C ARG A 491 40.41 -3.73 -26.03
N GLY A 492 39.35 -3.94 -25.25
CA GLY A 492 38.73 -2.94 -24.39
C GLY A 492 37.79 -1.98 -25.13
N ARG A 493 37.47 -2.19 -26.41
CA ARG A 493 36.57 -1.32 -27.17
C ARG A 493 35.12 -1.63 -26.85
N LEU A 494 34.32 -0.59 -26.65
CA LEU A 494 32.89 -0.74 -26.43
C LEU A 494 32.22 -1.36 -27.66
N SER A 495 31.55 -2.49 -27.46
CA SER A 495 30.95 -3.31 -28.53
C SER A 495 29.43 -3.48 -28.37
N ALA A 496 28.92 -3.32 -27.16
CA ALA A 496 27.48 -3.18 -26.88
C ALA A 496 27.26 -2.47 -25.55
N VAL A 497 26.03 -2.01 -25.33
CA VAL A 497 25.55 -1.40 -24.09
C VAL A 497 24.24 -2.07 -23.70
N ILE A 498 24.06 -2.40 -22.42
CA ILE A 498 22.78 -2.81 -21.85
C ILE A 498 22.36 -1.73 -20.86
N LEU A 499 21.16 -1.19 -21.06
CA LEU A 499 20.52 -0.23 -20.17
C LEU A 499 19.35 -0.91 -19.48
N ILE A 500 19.32 -0.84 -18.15
CA ILE A 500 18.35 -1.58 -17.35
C ILE A 500 17.50 -0.62 -16.53
N TYR A 501 16.19 -0.81 -16.58
CA TYR A 501 15.25 -0.15 -15.67
C TYR A 501 14.32 -1.18 -15.06
N VAL A 502 14.52 -1.46 -13.77
CA VAL A 502 13.78 -2.50 -13.05
C VAL A 502 13.82 -3.82 -13.84
N ASP A 503 12.73 -4.19 -14.53
CA ASP A 503 12.51 -5.37 -15.36
C ASP A 503 12.78 -5.16 -16.87
N ASP A 504 12.78 -3.91 -17.36
CA ASP A 504 13.02 -3.57 -18.77
C ASP A 504 14.53 -3.49 -19.12
N TYR A 505 14.93 -4.12 -20.22
CA TYR A 505 16.29 -4.13 -20.73
C TYR A 505 16.33 -3.59 -22.16
N LEU A 506 17.11 -2.53 -22.38
CA LEU A 506 17.45 -1.97 -23.68
C LEU A 506 18.88 -2.39 -24.05
N ILE A 507 19.03 -3.22 -25.08
CA ILE A 507 20.30 -3.78 -25.53
C ILE A 507 20.68 -3.12 -26.86
N LEU A 508 21.87 -2.53 -26.89
CA LEU A 508 22.38 -1.76 -28.03
C LEU A 508 23.67 -2.41 -28.52
N GLY A 509 23.71 -2.88 -29.75
CA GLY A 509 24.89 -3.55 -30.29
C GLY A 509 24.70 -4.07 -31.72
N PRO A 510 25.72 -4.72 -32.30
CA PRO A 510 25.55 -5.47 -33.54
C PRO A 510 24.48 -6.56 -33.37
N PRO A 511 23.64 -6.86 -34.38
CA PRO A 511 22.52 -7.79 -34.26
C PRO A 511 22.90 -9.15 -33.64
N ARG A 512 24.04 -9.70 -34.05
CA ARG A 512 24.55 -10.97 -33.52
C ARG A 512 24.89 -10.89 -32.02
N LEU A 513 25.47 -9.77 -31.57
CA LEU A 513 25.84 -9.60 -30.17
C LEU A 513 24.60 -9.34 -29.31
N ILE A 514 23.59 -8.62 -29.81
CA ILE A 514 22.29 -8.48 -29.13
C ILE A 514 21.70 -9.86 -28.87
N GLN A 515 21.59 -10.70 -29.90
CA GLN A 515 21.04 -12.06 -29.74
C GLN A 515 21.81 -12.85 -28.68
N MET A 516 23.15 -12.85 -28.73
CA MET A 516 23.96 -13.58 -27.75
C MET A 516 23.79 -13.06 -26.31
N LEU A 517 23.65 -11.75 -26.13
CA LEU A 517 23.40 -11.16 -24.82
C LEU A 517 21.99 -11.47 -24.32
N THR A 518 20.99 -11.43 -25.22
CA THR A 518 19.63 -11.84 -24.90
C THR A 518 19.57 -13.31 -24.50
N ASP A 519 20.18 -14.22 -25.28
CA ASP A 519 20.24 -15.65 -24.97
C ASP A 519 20.89 -15.91 -23.60
N MET A 520 21.95 -15.16 -23.27
CA MET A 520 22.61 -15.22 -21.96
C MET A 520 21.68 -14.79 -20.83
N ILE A 521 20.94 -13.69 -21.00
CA ILE A 521 19.97 -13.21 -20.00
C ILE A 521 18.80 -14.21 -19.85
N GLN A 522 18.34 -14.77 -20.97
CA GLN A 522 17.25 -15.75 -21.03
C GLN A 522 17.61 -17.10 -20.40
N GLN A 523 18.90 -17.44 -20.31
CA GLN A 523 19.37 -18.62 -19.56
C GLN A 523 19.20 -18.45 -18.05
N GLU A 524 19.24 -17.22 -17.53
CA GLU A 524 19.08 -16.94 -16.10
C GLU A 524 17.62 -16.65 -15.75
N TRP A 525 16.89 -15.91 -16.59
CA TRP A 525 15.54 -15.45 -16.31
C TRP A 525 14.59 -15.66 -17.49
N ASP A 526 13.33 -15.97 -17.18
CA ASP A 526 12.25 -15.90 -18.17
C ASP A 526 12.04 -14.44 -18.58
N THR A 527 12.03 -14.17 -19.89
CA THR A 527 11.81 -12.84 -20.45
C THR A 527 10.71 -12.83 -21.50
N SER A 528 10.29 -11.65 -21.93
CA SER A 528 9.60 -11.48 -23.21
C SER A 528 10.49 -11.93 -24.37
N ASP A 529 9.87 -12.13 -25.54
CA ASP A 529 10.62 -12.29 -26.79
C ASP A 529 11.44 -11.03 -27.08
N LEU A 530 12.55 -11.21 -27.80
CA LEU A 530 13.41 -10.12 -28.24
C LEU A 530 12.70 -9.26 -29.29
N SER A 531 12.39 -8.01 -28.94
CA SER A 531 11.83 -7.03 -29.88
C SER A 531 12.96 -6.16 -30.44
N ILE A 532 13.18 -6.22 -31.75
CA ILE A 532 14.21 -5.41 -32.44
C ILE A 532 13.55 -4.21 -33.11
N LEU A 533 14.10 -3.02 -32.89
CA LEU A 533 13.67 -1.80 -33.59
C LEU A 533 13.92 -1.94 -35.11
N SER A 534 12.86 -1.75 -35.90
CA SER A 534 12.91 -1.70 -37.36
C SER A 534 11.92 -0.65 -37.88
N GLU A 535 11.87 -0.43 -39.20
CA GLU A 535 10.87 0.47 -39.81
C GLU A 535 9.43 -0.04 -39.59
N GLU A 536 9.24 -1.35 -39.48
CA GLU A 536 7.95 -2.00 -39.29
C GLU A 536 7.61 -2.21 -37.81
N ASN A 537 8.61 -2.17 -36.92
CA ASN A 537 8.47 -2.48 -35.51
C ASN A 537 9.01 -1.35 -34.64
N ALA A 538 8.10 -0.52 -34.13
CA ALA A 538 8.38 0.47 -33.10
C ALA A 538 8.58 -0.20 -31.74
N VAL A 539 9.49 0.33 -30.93
CA VAL A 539 9.75 -0.20 -29.58
C VAL A 539 9.53 0.86 -28.52
N LYS A 540 9.13 0.46 -27.31
CA LYS A 540 8.91 1.38 -26.18
C LYS A 540 9.85 1.06 -25.04
N PHE A 541 10.45 2.09 -24.44
CA PHE A 541 11.32 1.97 -23.27
C PHE A 541 11.12 3.18 -22.35
N LEU A 542 10.75 2.98 -21.08
CA LEU A 542 10.49 4.06 -20.10
C LEU A 542 9.46 5.10 -20.55
N GLY A 543 8.41 4.66 -21.23
CA GLY A 543 7.41 5.56 -21.80
C GLY A 543 7.93 6.43 -22.96
N MET A 544 9.13 6.16 -23.46
CA MET A 544 9.63 6.73 -24.72
C MET A 544 9.34 5.75 -25.86
N GLU A 545 8.83 6.28 -26.95
CA GLU A 545 8.53 5.56 -28.19
C GLU A 545 9.65 5.78 -29.20
N LEU A 546 10.28 4.69 -29.62
CA LEU A 546 11.36 4.65 -30.60
C LEU A 546 10.80 4.15 -31.93
N THR A 547 10.96 4.96 -32.97
CA THR A 547 10.61 4.59 -34.34
C THR A 547 11.80 4.81 -35.27
N LEU A 548 11.91 3.97 -36.29
CA LEU A 548 12.96 4.08 -37.31
C LEU A 548 12.31 4.52 -38.62
N ARG A 549 12.86 5.54 -39.28
CA ARG A 549 12.44 5.97 -40.62
C ARG A 549 13.68 6.12 -41.49
N GLY A 550 13.90 5.19 -42.40
CA GLY A 550 15.17 5.11 -43.13
C GLY A 550 16.32 4.88 -42.15
N GLU A 551 17.28 5.79 -42.18
CA GLU A 551 18.43 5.75 -41.27
C GLU A 551 18.20 6.52 -39.96
N GLU A 552 17.10 7.24 -39.80
CA GLU A 552 16.90 8.14 -38.67
C GLU A 552 16.08 7.45 -37.55
N MET A 553 16.60 7.53 -36.33
CA MET A 553 15.88 7.10 -35.12
C MET A 553 15.14 8.30 -34.51
N TYR A 554 13.83 8.16 -34.37
CA TYR A 554 12.95 9.14 -33.77
C TYR A 554 12.57 8.70 -32.36
N LEU A 555 12.71 9.61 -31.40
CA LEU A 555 12.31 9.43 -30.01
C LEU A 555 11.13 10.36 -29.71
N SER A 556 10.00 9.81 -29.29
CA SER A 556 8.79 10.59 -28.98
C SER A 556 8.05 10.05 -27.76
N GLN A 557 7.02 10.77 -27.32
CA GLN A 557 6.04 10.30 -26.32
C GLN A 557 4.62 10.54 -26.84
N GLN A 558 4.43 10.42 -28.16
CA GLN A 558 3.19 10.82 -28.82
C GLN A 558 2.00 10.06 -28.27
N GLY A 559 2.10 8.74 -28.10
CA GLY A 559 1.01 7.93 -27.54
C GLY A 559 0.60 8.36 -26.12
N TYR A 560 1.56 8.79 -25.28
CA TYR A 560 1.24 9.31 -23.95
C TYR A 560 0.55 10.68 -24.01
N ILE A 561 0.97 11.56 -24.92
CA ILE A 561 0.35 12.87 -25.11
C ILE A 561 -1.07 12.72 -25.64
N GLU A 562 -1.29 11.83 -26.59
CA GLU A 562 -2.63 11.52 -27.14
C GLU A 562 -3.57 10.92 -26.10
N GLU A 563 -3.06 10.19 -25.09
CA GLU A 563 -3.87 9.68 -23.98
C GLU A 563 -4.29 10.80 -23.00
N LEU A 564 -3.51 11.88 -22.92
CA LEU A 564 -3.77 13.00 -22.00
C LEU A 564 -4.68 14.09 -22.57
N ILE A 565 -4.78 14.21 -23.90
CA ILE A 565 -5.57 15.23 -24.62
C ILE A 565 -6.91 14.65 -25.00
#